data_AF-A0AAV5ELT9-F1
#
_entry.id   AF-A0AAV5ELT9-F1
#
_cell.length_a   1.000
_cell.length_b   1.000
_cell.length_c   1.000
_cell.angle_alpha   90.00
_cell.angle_beta   90.00
_cell.angle_gamma   90.00
#
_symmetry.space_group_name_H-M   'P 1'
#
loop_
_entity.id
_entity.type
_entity.pdbx_description
1 polymer ?
#
loop_
_entity_poly.entity_id
_entity_poly.type
_entity_poly.pdbx_seq_one_letter_code
_entity_poly.pdbx_strand_id
1 'polypeptide(L)' 'MGRCWTSDRLERHNLQNNGPCAFCQQASETIEHLLLGCPYSREVWFKILRVSNLQQATPAPGQALNEWWLSTRLRI' A
#
# COMPACT_ATOMS: atom_id res chain seq x y z
N MET A 1 -4.50 7.85 10.99
CA MET A 1 -3.74 6.66 10.53
C MET A 1 -2.29 7.07 10.40
N GLY A 2 -1.42 6.64 11.32
CA GLY A 2 -0.06 7.17 11.34
C GLY A 2 0.88 6.49 12.33
N ARG A 3 0.75 5.18 12.50
CA ARG A 3 1.63 4.37 13.37
C ARG A 3 2.27 3.19 12.65
N CYS A 4 2.26 3.18 11.31
CA CYS A 4 3.01 2.17 10.54
C CYS A 4 4.43 2.69 10.31
N TRP A 5 5.42 1.91 10.71
CA TRP A 5 6.82 2.14 10.38
C TRP A 5 7.05 1.70 8.94
N THR A 6 7.38 2.65 8.07
CA THR A 6 7.78 2.41 6.69
C THR A 6 9.07 3.16 6.42
N SER A 7 9.88 2.70 5.46
CA SER A 7 11.19 3.32 5.16
C SER A 7 11.12 4.86 5.02
N ASP A 8 10.09 5.40 4.35
CA ASP A 8 9.84 6.85 4.24
C ASP A 8 9.76 7.62 5.59
N ARG A 9 9.24 6.99 6.65
CA ARG A 9 9.19 7.60 7.99
C ARG A 9 10.49 7.45 8.75
N LEU A 10 11.24 6.38 8.50
CA LEU A 10 12.59 6.22 9.04
C LEU A 10 13.51 7.34 8.51
N GLU A 11 13.34 7.70 7.23
CA GLU A 11 14.10 8.79 6.59
C GLU A 11 13.85 10.16 7.24
N ARG A 12 12.60 10.48 7.64
CA ARG A 12 12.29 11.72 8.39
C ARG A 12 12.91 11.78 9.79
N HIS A 13 13.35 10.64 10.32
CA HIS A 13 14.03 10.52 11.60
C HIS A 13 15.52 10.22 11.45
N ASN A 14 16.12 10.49 10.28
CA ASN A 14 17.54 10.30 10.00
C ASN A 14 18.02 8.83 10.13
N LEU A 15 17.10 7.87 10.08
CA LEU A 15 17.40 6.44 9.99
C LEU A 15 17.53 6.05 8.53
N GLN A 16 18.58 5.30 8.22
CA GLN A 16 19.04 4.97 6.86
C GLN A 16 17.88 4.47 5.98
N ASN A 17 17.68 5.13 4.85
CA ASN A 17 16.71 4.76 3.82
C ASN A 17 17.11 3.41 3.21
N ASN A 18 16.32 2.35 3.46
CA ASN A 18 16.65 0.97 3.08
C ASN A 18 16.28 0.63 1.62
N GLY A 19 16.48 1.57 0.69
CA GLY A 19 16.48 1.25 -0.73
C GLY A 19 15.11 0.91 -1.33
N PRO A 20 15.06 0.08 -2.39
CA PRO A 20 13.82 -0.24 -3.08
C PRO A 20 12.90 -1.10 -2.18
N CYS A 21 11.59 -0.97 -2.38
CA CYS A 21 10.52 -1.71 -1.70
C CYS A 21 10.89 -3.18 -1.48
N ALA A 22 10.82 -3.64 -0.23
CA ALA A 22 11.22 -4.99 0.14
C ALA A 22 10.46 -6.10 -0.61
N PHE A 23 9.25 -5.81 -1.10
CA PHE A 23 8.42 -6.77 -1.80
C PHE A 23 8.68 -6.84 -3.31
N CYS A 24 8.72 -5.70 -4.00
CA CYS A 24 8.84 -5.68 -5.46
C CYS A 24 10.23 -5.31 -5.95
N GLN A 25 11.06 -4.69 -5.11
CA GLN A 25 12.40 -4.19 -5.42
C GLN A 25 12.47 -3.25 -6.64
N GLN A 26 11.34 -2.65 -7.05
CA GLN A 26 11.22 -1.86 -8.29
C GLN A 26 11.09 -0.35 -8.07
N ALA A 27 10.63 0.07 -6.89
CA ALA A 27 10.38 1.49 -6.59
C ALA A 27 10.75 1.78 -5.12
N SER A 28 10.92 3.05 -4.77
CA SER A 28 11.19 3.47 -3.40
C SER A 28 10.08 3.02 -2.45
N GLU A 29 10.47 2.58 -1.25
CA GLU A 29 9.53 2.11 -0.25
C GLU A 29 8.82 3.27 0.48
N THR A 30 7.63 3.65 -0.01
CA THR A 30 6.71 4.57 0.69
C THR A 30 5.52 3.80 1.29
N ILE A 31 4.79 4.39 2.24
CA ILE A 31 3.53 3.78 2.77
C ILE A 31 2.57 3.45 1.63
N GLU A 32 2.40 4.40 0.71
CA GLU A 32 1.47 4.29 -0.40
C GLU A 32 1.91 3.19 -1.37
N HIS A 33 3.20 3.15 -1.69
CA HIS A 33 3.75 2.07 -2.51
C HIS A 33 3.63 0.72 -1.79
N LEU A 34 4.07 0.61 -0.53
CA LEU A 34 4.06 -0.65 0.22
C LEU A 34 2.66 -1.25 0.33
N LEU A 35 1.63 -0.43 0.56
CA LEU A 35 0.27 -0.91 0.80
C LEU A 35 -0.56 -1.04 -0.48
N LEU A 36 -0.44 -0.09 -1.42
CA LEU A 36 -1.33 0.02 -2.58
C LEU A 36 -0.61 -0.03 -3.92
N GLY A 37 0.60 0.54 -4.02
CA GLY A 37 1.34 0.61 -5.28
C GLY A 37 2.10 -0.68 -5.64
N CYS A 38 2.50 -1.46 -4.64
CA CYS A 38 3.35 -2.63 -4.80
C CYS A 38 2.55 -3.75 -5.49
N PRO A 39 3.05 -4.34 -6.59
CA PRO A 39 2.41 -5.47 -7.26
C PRO A 39 2.08 -6.63 -6.29
N TYR A 40 3.00 -6.96 -5.39
CA TYR A 40 2.80 -8.01 -4.39
C TYR A 40 1.63 -7.68 -3.45
N SER A 41 1.61 -6.48 -2.88
CA SER A 41 0.54 -6.06 -1.96
C SER A 41 -0.83 -5.97 -2.64
N ARG A 42 -0.88 -5.54 -3.91
CA ARG A 42 -2.12 -5.55 -4.70
C ARG A 42 -2.65 -6.97 -4.91
N GLU A 43 -1.78 -7.93 -5.16
CA GLU A 43 -2.18 -9.33 -5.27
C GLU A 43 -2.77 -9.86 -3.96
N VAL A 44 -2.16 -9.50 -2.82
CA VAL A 44 -2.69 -9.82 -1.49
C VAL A 44 -4.08 -9.22 -1.29
N TRP A 45 -4.27 -7.93 -1.62
CA TRP A 45 -5.58 -7.28 -1.55
C TRP A 45 -6.62 -7.97 -2.43
N PHE A 46 -6.26 -8.29 -3.67
CA PHE A 46 -7.16 -9.01 -4.58
C PHE A 46 -7.58 -10.36 -3.99
N LYS A 47 -6.63 -11.14 -3.46
CA LYS A 47 -6.90 -12.44 -2.84
C LYS A 47 -7.84 -12.32 -1.63
N ILE A 48 -7.58 -11.36 -0.74
CA ILE A 48 -8.42 -11.10 0.44
C ILE A 48 -9.83 -10.68 0.03
N LEU A 49 -9.95 -9.70 -0.86
CA LEU A 49 -11.24 -9.15 -1.28
C LEU A 49 -12.07 -10.16 -2.10
N ARG A 50 -11.41 -11.02 -2.87
CA ARG A 50 -12.07 -12.08 -3.66
C ARG A 50 -12.84 -13.06 -2.80
N VAL A 51 -12.37 -13.37 -1.58
CA VAL A 51 -13.09 -14.26 -0.65
C VAL A 51 -14.50 -13.74 -0.34
N SER A 52 -14.67 -12.41 -0.36
CA SER A 52 -15.96 -11.74 -0.10
C SER A 52 -16.65 -11.22 -1.37
N ASN A 53 -16.20 -11.60 -2.58
CA ASN A 53 -16.67 -11.04 -3.87
C ASN A 53 -16.50 -9.51 -4.00
N LEU A 54 -15.47 -8.95 -3.37
CA LEU A 54 -15.16 -7.52 -3.37
C LEU A 54 -13.93 -7.16 -4.22
N GLN A 55 -13.48 -8.03 -5.11
CA GLN A 55 -12.26 -7.82 -5.90
C GLN A 55 -12.22 -6.51 -6.69
N GLN A 56 -13.38 -5.94 -7.05
CA GLN A 56 -13.53 -4.62 -7.66
C GLN A 56 -13.01 -3.46 -6.80
N ALA A 57 -12.83 -3.66 -5.49
CA ALA A 57 -12.25 -2.69 -4.57
C ALA A 57 -10.72 -2.80 -4.47
N THR A 58 -10.07 -3.65 -5.28
CA THR A 58 -8.60 -3.77 -5.29
C THR A 58 -7.97 -2.41 -5.68
N PRO A 59 -6.95 -1.94 -4.94
CA PRO A 59 -6.35 -0.63 -5.20
C PRO A 59 -5.68 -0.54 -6.57
N ALA A 60 -5.91 0.59 -7.25
CA ALA A 60 -5.22 0.94 -8.49
C ALA A 60 -3.81 1.46 -8.20
N PRO A 61 -2.86 1.27 -9.13
CA PRO A 61 -1.51 1.83 -8.97
C PRO A 61 -1.56 3.36 -8.91
N GLY A 62 -0.84 3.96 -7.95
CA GLY A 62 -0.77 5.41 -7.77
C GLY A 62 -1.95 6.02 -7.02
N GLN A 63 -2.90 5.21 -6.52
CA GLN A 63 -4.01 5.71 -5.72
C GLN A 63 -3.54 6.03 -4.29
N ALA A 64 -3.95 7.19 -3.77
CA ALA A 64 -3.61 7.61 -2.42
C ALA A 64 -4.34 6.74 -1.36
N LEU A 65 -3.65 6.43 -0.26
CA LEU A 65 -4.17 5.50 0.75
C LEU A 65 -5.50 5.95 1.37
N ASN A 66 -5.60 7.24 1.69
CA ASN A 66 -6.81 7.84 2.24
C ASN A 66 -7.98 7.76 1.25
N GLU A 67 -7.74 8.05 -0.02
CA GLU A 67 -8.77 8.05 -1.06
C GLU A 67 -9.30 6.64 -1.31
N TRP A 68 -8.41 5.66 -1.43
CA TRP A 68 -8.80 4.26 -1.57
C TRP A 68 -9.59 3.76 -0.36
N TRP A 69 -9.14 4.09 0.85
CA TRP A 69 -9.82 3.66 2.07
C TRP A 69 -11.22 4.26 2.20
N LEU A 70 -11.37 5.56 1.94
CA LEU A 70 -12.66 6.25 2.02
C LEU A 70 -13.62 5.78 0.93
N SER A 71 -13.15 5.64 -0.31
CA SER A 71 -13.99 5.17 -1.42
C SER A 71 -14.43 3.71 -1.25
N THR A 72 -13.56 2.85 -0.72
CA THR A 72 -13.90 1.44 -0.46
C THR A 72 -14.90 1.30 0.69
N ARG A 73 -14.78 2.08 1.76
CA ARG A 73 -15.73 2.06 2.89
C ARG A 73 -17.15 2.49 2.54
N LEU A 74 -17.33 3.29 1.49
CA LEU A 74 -18.66 3.70 1.03
C LEU A 74 -19.31 2.66 0.10
N ARG A 75 -18.57 1.63 -0.32
CA ARG A 75 -19.01 0.63 -1.32
C ARG A 75 -19.27 -0.75 -0.72
N ILE A 76 -19.02 -0.91 0.58
CA ILE A 76 -19.27 -2.11 1.39
C ILE A 76 -20.34 -1.74 2.42
#